data_AF-A0A3S4XVV5-F1
#
_entry.id   AF-A0A3S4XVV5-F1
#
_cell.length_a   1.000
_cell.length_b   1.000
_cell.length_c   1.000
_cell.angle_alpha   90.00
_cell.angle_beta   90.00
_cell.angle_gamma   90.00
#
_symmetry.space_group_name_H-M   'P 1'
#
loop_
_entity.id
_entity.type
_entity.pdbx_description
1 polymer ?
#
loop_
_entity_poly.entity_id
_entity_poly.type
_entity_poly.pdbx_seq_one_letter_code
_entity_poly.pdbx_strand_id
1 'polypeptide(L)'
;MLVREWEAKYIYFDKQELEQALGVDLDVLPVRKLPLKQERVTDKNLIKPKTTNTEKDSTIAELQTENEQLKARIAELENQLQAQQSAVNSQEVLPVNNLDESYNPTERETHLLMIDAMAKLLTNQNFNVNKYIRGKNINKKQISEDITEHITKVLNTPETKPRSLETIRKRLDEALKLNEQAD
;
A
#
# COMPACT_ATOMS: atom_id res chain seq x y z
N MET A 1 12.16 2.58 21.68
CA MET A 1 11.49 3.85 22.06
C MET A 1 12.30 4.98 21.43
N LEU A 2 11.83 5.54 20.31
CA LEU A 2 12.56 6.56 19.56
C LEU A 2 12.60 7.87 20.37
N VAL A 3 13.77 8.26 20.84
CA VAL A 3 14.03 9.63 21.29
C VAL A 3 14.16 10.47 20.02
N ARG A 4 13.11 11.21 19.66
CA ARG A 4 13.17 12.15 18.53
C ARG A 4 14.10 13.29 18.93
N GLU A 5 15.15 13.49 18.14
CA GLU A 5 16.02 14.65 18.24
C GLU A 5 15.20 15.89 17.86
N TRP A 6 14.92 16.74 18.85
CA TRP A 6 14.29 18.04 18.60
C TRP A 6 15.40 19.01 18.18
N GLU A 7 15.49 19.32 16.88
CA GLU A 7 16.20 20.51 16.41
C GLU A 7 15.43 21.75 16.88
N ALA A 8 15.90 22.38 17.95
CA ALA A 8 15.36 23.65 18.41
C ALA A 8 15.74 24.73 17.38
N LYS A 9 14.84 24.97 16.42
CA LYS A 9 14.84 26.20 15.62
C LYS A 9 14.79 27.37 16.60
N TYR A 10 15.67 28.36 16.46
CA TYR A 10 15.70 29.52 17.34
C TYR A 10 14.34 30.22 17.33
N ILE A 11 13.54 30.01 18.38
CA ILE A 11 12.30 30.76 18.58
C ILE A 11 12.65 31.96 19.43
N TYR A 12 12.56 33.14 18.83
CA TYR A 12 12.65 34.40 19.54
C TYR A 12 11.26 34.75 20.06
N PHE A 13 11.12 34.81 21.38
CA PHE A 13 9.92 35.34 22.03
C PHE A 13 10.22 36.75 22.50
N ASP A 14 9.27 37.66 22.30
CA ASP A 14 9.34 38.96 22.96
C ASP A 14 9.19 38.76 24.48
N LYS A 15 10.08 39.40 25.25
CA LYS A 15 10.10 39.30 26.72
C LYS A 15 8.74 39.71 27.29
N GLN A 16 8.14 40.78 26.77
CA GLN A 16 6.87 41.30 27.29
C GLN A 16 5.69 40.36 27.02
N GLU A 17 5.63 39.74 25.84
CA GLU A 17 4.59 38.75 25.53
C GLU A 17 4.70 37.52 26.43
N LEU A 18 5.92 37.08 26.73
CA LEU A 18 6.16 35.92 27.58
C LEU A 18 5.79 36.21 29.04
N GLU A 19 6.12 37.40 29.54
CA GLU A 19 5.74 37.87 30.89
C GLU A 19 4.22 37.97 31.04
N GLN A 20 3.52 38.49 30.02
CA GLN A 20 2.06 38.53 30.01
C GLN A 20 1.43 37.14 29.97
N ALA A 21 1.95 36.25 29.13
CA ALA A 21 1.43 34.89 29.00
C ALA A 21 1.65 34.06 30.27
N LEU A 22 2.78 34.24 30.95
CA LEU A 22 3.12 33.53 32.17
C LEU A 22 2.59 34.23 33.44
N GLY A 23 2.16 35.49 33.34
CA GLY A 23 1.66 36.29 34.46
C GLY A 23 2.71 36.56 35.53
N VAL A 24 4.01 36.51 35.18
CA VAL A 24 5.13 36.69 36.10
C VAL A 24 6.17 37.62 35.49
N ASP A 25 6.78 38.45 36.34
CA ASP A 25 7.94 39.26 35.98
C ASP A 25 9.19 38.37 35.97
N LEU A 26 9.83 38.22 34.81
CA LEU A 26 10.97 37.33 34.62
C LEU A 26 12.23 37.86 35.33
N ASP A 27 12.29 39.16 35.65
CA ASP A 27 13.44 39.76 36.34
C ASP A 27 13.45 39.42 37.84
N VAL A 28 12.31 38.99 38.39
CA VAL A 28 12.14 38.66 39.82
C VAL A 28 12.40 37.17 40.09
N LEU A 29 12.45 36.34 39.06
CA LEU A 29 12.66 34.90 39.22
C LEU A 29 14.12 34.57 39.59
N PRO A 30 14.35 33.73 40.61
CA PRO A 30 15.70 33.28 40.94
C PRO A 30 16.24 32.39 39.82
N VAL A 31 17.09 32.96 38.96
CA VAL A 31 17.71 32.24 37.84
C VAL A 31 18.67 31.19 38.40
N ARG A 32 18.23 29.93 38.44
CA ARG A 32 19.10 28.80 38.78
C ARG A 32 20.06 28.58 37.60
N LYS A 33 21.30 29.07 37.74
CA LYS A 33 22.36 28.85 36.74
C LYS A 33 22.53 27.35 36.52
N LEU A 34 22.22 26.88 35.32
CA LEU A 34 22.50 25.51 34.92
C LEU A 34 24.02 25.29 35.02
N PRO A 35 24.48 24.11 35.46
CA PRO A 35 25.90 23.84 35.56
C PRO A 35 26.55 23.98 34.17
N LEU A 36 27.54 24.86 34.06
CA LEU A 36 28.42 24.91 32.90
C LEU A 36 29.02 23.52 32.72
N LYS A 37 28.91 22.95 31.51
CA LYS A 37 29.58 21.70 31.15
C LYS A 37 31.07 21.89 31.41
N GLN A 38 31.59 21.14 32.39
CA GLN A 38 33.01 21.03 32.71
C GLN A 38 33.78 20.66 31.44
N GLU A 39 34.79 21.47 31.09
CA GLU A 39 35.86 21.06 30.20
C GLU A 39 36.54 19.84 30.81
N ARG A 40 36.30 18.66 30.22
CA ARG A 40 37.07 17.47 30.56
C ARG A 40 38.44 17.59 29.92
N VAL A 41 39.43 17.68 30.79
CA VAL A 41 40.84 17.41 30.54
C VAL A 41 40.98 16.17 29.65
N THR A 42 41.75 16.31 28.57
CA THR A 42 42.01 15.28 27.58
C THR A 42 42.81 14.12 28.16
N ASP A 43 42.14 13.03 28.51
CA ASP A 43 42.77 11.71 28.61
C ASP A 43 43.02 11.17 27.19
N LYS A 44 44.30 10.96 26.88
CA LYS A 44 44.86 10.62 25.56
C LYS A 44 44.55 9.20 25.06
N ASN A 45 43.46 8.55 25.46
CA ASN A 45 43.24 7.12 25.17
C ASN A 45 41.90 6.76 24.50
N LEU A 46 41.30 7.65 23.71
CA LEU A 46 40.28 7.23 22.73
C LEU A 46 40.57 7.85 21.35
N ILE A 47 41.56 7.28 20.66
CA ILE A 47 41.65 7.39 19.21
C ILE A 47 40.47 6.61 18.63
N LYS A 48 39.34 7.27 18.40
CA LYS A 48 38.49 6.91 17.27
C LYS A 48 39.13 7.55 16.04
N PRO A 49 39.37 6.82 14.95
CA PRO A 49 39.96 7.40 13.75
C PRO A 49 39.04 8.52 13.29
N LYS A 50 39.59 9.74 13.30
CA LYS A 50 39.01 10.90 12.65
C LYS A 50 39.11 10.58 11.17
N THR A 51 38.05 9.99 10.60
CA THR A 51 37.95 9.75 9.16
C THR A 51 38.26 11.08 8.48
N THR A 52 39.33 11.04 7.70
CA THR A 52 39.88 12.24 7.08
C THR A 52 38.82 12.82 6.15
N ASN A 53 38.75 14.15 5.98
CA ASN A 53 37.73 14.77 5.10
C ASN A 53 37.70 14.13 3.70
N THR A 54 38.85 13.65 3.24
CA THR A 54 39.04 12.82 2.03
C THR A 54 38.22 11.53 1.98
N GLU A 55 38.01 10.83 3.09
CA GLU A 55 37.17 9.60 3.13
C GLU A 55 35.68 9.94 3.09
N LYS A 56 35.30 11.10 3.64
CA LYS A 56 33.92 11.60 3.53
C LYS A 56 33.63 12.03 2.10
N ASP A 57 34.58 12.70 1.45
CA ASP A 57 34.46 13.12 0.06
C ASP A 57 34.41 11.93 -0.90
N SER A 58 35.17 10.85 -0.65
CA SER A 58 35.06 9.60 -1.43
C SER A 58 33.69 8.94 -1.26
N THR A 59 33.18 8.90 -0.03
CA THR A 59 31.86 8.32 0.26
C THR A 59 30.74 9.15 -0.38
N ILE A 60 30.87 10.47 -0.40
CA ILE A 60 29.92 11.38 -1.07
C ILE A 60 29.94 11.13 -2.59
N ALA A 61 31.12 10.98 -3.19
CA ALA A 61 31.23 10.67 -4.61
C ALA A 61 30.59 9.32 -4.97
N GLU A 62 30.84 8.28 -4.16
CA GLU A 62 30.22 6.96 -4.35
C GLU A 62 28.68 7.04 -4.24
N LEU A 63 28.16 7.69 -3.21
CA LEU A 63 26.71 7.88 -3.03
C LEU A 63 26.07 8.72 -4.14
N GLN A 64 26.81 9.66 -4.73
CA GLN A 64 26.35 10.43 -5.89
C GLN A 64 26.26 9.54 -7.13
N THR A 65 27.27 8.72 -7.38
CA THR A 65 27.25 7.77 -8.51
C THR A 65 26.14 6.73 -8.36
N GLU A 66 25.92 6.21 -7.15
CA GLU A 66 24.81 5.28 -6.87
C GLU A 66 23.45 5.97 -7.07
N ASN A 67 23.31 7.22 -6.64
CA ASN A 67 22.08 8.00 -6.89
C ASN A 67 21.81 8.21 -8.39
N GLU A 68 22.84 8.49 -9.19
CA GLU A 68 22.69 8.62 -10.63
C GLU A 68 22.28 7.30 -11.28
N GLN A 69 22.88 6.19 -10.87
CA GLN A 69 22.52 4.85 -11.34
C GLN A 69 21.08 4.47 -10.96
N LEU A 70 20.67 4.76 -9.72
CA LEU A 70 19.30 4.52 -9.26
C LEU A 70 18.29 5.38 -10.01
N LYS A 71 18.60 6.67 -10.27
CA LYS A 71 17.74 7.54 -11.08
C LYS A 71 17.62 7.03 -12.52
N ALA A 72 18.71 6.58 -13.13
CA ALA A 72 18.68 5.97 -14.46
C ALA A 72 17.83 4.69 -14.47
N ARG A 73 17.95 3.85 -13.43
CA ARG A 73 17.15 2.62 -13.30
C ARG A 73 15.67 2.91 -13.07
N ILE A 74 15.34 3.93 -12.28
CA ILE A 74 13.96 4.40 -12.08
C ILE A 74 13.39 4.88 -13.42
N ALA A 75 14.10 5.73 -14.16
CA ALA A 75 13.65 6.20 -15.47
C ALA A 75 13.48 5.06 -16.48
N GLU A 76 14.34 4.04 -16.45
CA GLU A 76 14.19 2.84 -17.28
C GLU A 76 12.93 2.05 -16.91
N LEU A 77 12.69 1.82 -15.61
CA LEU A 77 11.50 1.12 -15.12
C LEU A 77 10.20 1.90 -15.37
N GLU A 78 10.23 3.22 -15.24
CA GLU A 78 9.12 4.11 -15.58
C GLU A 78 8.81 4.05 -17.08
N ASN A 79 9.84 4.06 -17.94
CA ASN A 79 9.67 3.86 -19.38
C ASN A 79 9.10 2.48 -19.71
N GLN A 80 9.52 1.42 -19.01
CA GLN A 80 8.95 0.07 -19.17
C GLN A 80 7.49 0.01 -18.73
N LEU A 81 7.13 0.64 -17.60
CA LEU A 81 5.74 0.75 -17.13
C LEU A 81 4.88 1.55 -18.08
N GLN A 82 5.39 2.68 -18.59
CA GLN A 82 4.70 3.50 -19.57
C GLN A 82 4.51 2.73 -20.89
N ALA A 83 5.50 1.97 -21.35
CA ALA A 83 5.39 1.12 -22.53
C ALA A 83 4.38 -0.02 -22.33
N GLN A 84 4.32 -0.63 -21.13
CA GLN A 84 3.32 -1.63 -20.78
C GLN A 84 1.90 -1.03 -20.69
N GLN A 85 1.73 0.15 -20.08
CA GLN A 85 0.45 0.88 -20.08
C GLN A 85 0.04 1.30 -21.49
N SER A 86 0.99 1.71 -22.32
CA SER A 86 0.72 2.06 -23.72
C SER A 86 0.35 0.82 -24.54
N ALA A 87 0.92 -0.35 -24.24
CA ALA A 87 0.53 -1.63 -24.83
C ALA A 87 -0.86 -2.10 -24.35
N VAL A 88 -1.23 -1.82 -23.10
CA VAL A 88 -2.59 -2.07 -22.57
C VAL A 88 -3.61 -1.09 -23.15
N ASN A 89 -3.22 0.17 -23.43
CA ASN A 89 -4.06 1.16 -24.11
C ASN A 89 -4.11 0.98 -25.64
N SER A 90 -3.15 0.25 -26.23
CA SER A 90 -3.14 -0.11 -27.67
C SER A 90 -3.75 -1.48 -27.94
N GLN A 91 -4.00 -2.26 -26.89
CA GLN A 91 -4.99 -3.30 -26.98
C GLN A 91 -6.32 -2.58 -27.10
N GLU A 92 -6.96 -2.75 -28.25
CA GLU A 92 -8.35 -2.42 -28.47
C GLU A 92 -9.13 -3.07 -27.32
N VAL A 93 -9.31 -2.33 -26.22
CA VAL A 93 -10.35 -2.61 -25.25
C VAL A 93 -11.56 -2.39 -26.10
N LEU A 94 -12.06 -3.49 -26.70
CA LEU A 94 -13.37 -3.54 -27.29
C LEU A 94 -14.23 -2.72 -26.33
N PRO A 95 -14.81 -1.61 -26.78
CA PRO A 95 -15.68 -0.88 -25.90
C PRO A 95 -16.67 -1.93 -25.40
N VAL A 96 -16.87 -1.98 -24.08
CA VAL A 96 -17.90 -2.84 -23.47
C VAL A 96 -19.24 -2.22 -23.85
N ASN A 97 -19.47 -2.10 -25.16
CA ASN A 97 -20.65 -1.59 -25.81
C ASN A 97 -21.65 -2.73 -25.69
N ASN A 98 -22.57 -2.56 -24.75
CA ASN A 98 -23.93 -3.06 -24.84
C ASN A 98 -24.11 -4.59 -24.88
N LEU A 99 -23.15 -5.36 -24.36
CA LEU A 99 -23.39 -6.78 -24.05
C LEU A 99 -24.08 -6.99 -22.69
N ASP A 100 -24.04 -6.00 -21.79
CA ASP A 100 -24.55 -6.11 -20.42
C ASP A 100 -26.05 -5.75 -20.30
N GLU A 101 -26.60 -4.94 -21.21
CA GLU A 101 -28.02 -4.51 -21.13
C GLU A 101 -29.04 -5.60 -21.51
N SER A 102 -28.63 -6.61 -22.29
CA SER A 102 -29.50 -7.75 -22.65
C SER A 102 -29.05 -9.08 -22.03
N TYR A 103 -28.06 -9.07 -21.15
CA TYR A 103 -27.53 -10.29 -20.56
C TYR A 103 -28.48 -10.78 -19.47
N ASN A 104 -29.01 -11.99 -19.61
CA ASN A 104 -29.92 -12.56 -18.62
C ASN A 104 -29.23 -12.60 -17.24
N PRO A 105 -29.76 -11.96 -16.19
CA PRO A 105 -29.11 -11.90 -14.88
C PRO A 105 -28.74 -13.27 -14.29
N THR A 106 -29.57 -14.28 -14.51
CA THR A 106 -29.32 -15.65 -14.04
C THR A 106 -28.18 -16.32 -14.81
N GLU A 107 -28.11 -16.09 -16.12
CA GLU A 107 -26.98 -16.56 -16.93
C GLU A 107 -25.69 -15.83 -16.54
N ARG A 108 -25.82 -14.53 -16.18
CA ARG A 108 -24.68 -13.70 -15.78
C ARG A 108 -24.04 -14.25 -14.52
N GLU A 109 -24.88 -14.49 -13.51
CA GLU A 109 -24.46 -15.09 -12.26
C GLU A 109 -23.82 -16.45 -12.47
N THR A 110 -24.44 -17.30 -13.31
CA THR A 110 -23.90 -18.63 -13.63
C THR A 110 -22.52 -18.53 -14.27
N HIS A 111 -22.33 -17.65 -15.25
CA HIS A 111 -21.04 -17.48 -15.91
C HIS A 111 -19.98 -16.89 -14.99
N LEU A 112 -20.35 -15.95 -14.13
CA LEU A 112 -19.43 -15.41 -13.12
C LEU A 112 -18.96 -16.51 -12.15
N LEU A 113 -19.86 -17.38 -11.70
CA LEU A 113 -19.52 -18.54 -10.86
C LEU A 113 -18.60 -19.53 -11.59
N MET A 114 -18.84 -19.77 -12.88
CA MET A 114 -17.97 -20.62 -13.70
C MET A 114 -16.57 -20.00 -13.90
N ILE A 115 -16.49 -18.70 -14.15
CA ILE A 115 -15.21 -17.97 -14.27
C ILE A 115 -14.44 -18.03 -12.96
N ASP A 116 -15.11 -17.81 -11.82
CA ASP A 116 -14.51 -17.91 -10.50
C ASP A 116 -13.91 -19.31 -10.25
N ALA A 117 -14.70 -20.35 -10.53
CA ALA A 117 -14.27 -21.74 -10.40
C ALA A 117 -13.04 -22.04 -11.28
N MET A 118 -13.06 -21.63 -12.55
CA MET A 118 -11.93 -21.82 -13.45
C MET A 118 -10.68 -21.08 -12.98
N ALA A 119 -10.82 -19.84 -12.52
CA ALA A 119 -9.70 -19.06 -11.99
C ALA A 119 -9.09 -19.74 -10.76
N LYS A 120 -9.90 -20.27 -9.84
CA LYS A 120 -9.40 -21.02 -8.66
C LYS A 120 -8.70 -22.32 -9.05
N LEU A 121 -9.22 -23.04 -10.04
CA LEU A 121 -8.57 -24.25 -10.55
C LEU A 121 -7.20 -23.93 -11.16
N LEU A 122 -7.13 -22.90 -12.01
CA LEU A 122 -5.88 -22.50 -12.70
C LEU A 122 -4.83 -21.88 -11.77
N THR A 123 -5.24 -21.24 -10.68
CA THR A 123 -4.33 -20.62 -9.70
C THR A 123 -3.88 -21.59 -8.60
N ASN A 124 -4.39 -22.82 -8.58
CA ASN A 124 -3.97 -23.84 -7.62
C ASN A 124 -2.50 -24.23 -7.87
N GLN A 125 -1.66 -24.14 -6.83
CA GLN A 125 -0.24 -24.49 -6.92
C GLN A 125 0.00 -25.95 -7.33
N ASN A 126 -0.96 -26.84 -7.06
CA ASN A 126 -0.92 -28.25 -7.43
C ASN A 126 -1.74 -28.56 -8.71
N PHE A 127 -1.92 -27.58 -9.59
CA PHE A 127 -2.69 -27.75 -10.82
C PHE A 127 -2.07 -28.83 -11.73
N ASN A 128 -2.82 -29.90 -11.96
CA ASN A 128 -2.41 -31.01 -12.81
C ASN A 128 -3.06 -30.90 -14.19
N VAL A 129 -2.33 -30.37 -15.17
CA VAL A 129 -2.79 -30.23 -16.57
C VAL A 129 -3.24 -31.56 -17.17
N ASN A 130 -2.55 -32.67 -16.86
CA ASN A 130 -2.84 -34.00 -17.42
C ASN A 130 -4.19 -34.57 -16.95
N LYS A 131 -4.74 -34.05 -15.84
CA LYS A 131 -6.10 -34.37 -15.37
C LYS A 131 -7.16 -33.87 -16.36
N TYR A 132 -6.91 -32.72 -16.98
CA TYR A 132 -7.86 -31.99 -17.83
C TYR A 132 -7.56 -32.10 -19.33
N ILE A 133 -6.30 -32.33 -19.69
CA ILE A 133 -5.86 -32.39 -21.09
C ILE A 133 -5.17 -33.74 -21.34
N ARG A 134 -5.65 -34.48 -22.34
CA ARG A 134 -5.04 -35.72 -22.81
C ARG A 134 -4.65 -35.56 -24.28
N GLY A 135 -3.40 -35.18 -24.52
CA GLY A 135 -2.92 -34.84 -25.86
C GLY A 135 -3.64 -33.60 -26.40
N LYS A 136 -4.37 -33.75 -27.52
CA LYS A 136 -5.19 -32.66 -28.09
C LYS A 136 -6.64 -32.63 -27.55
N ASN A 137 -7.01 -33.61 -26.72
CA ASN A 137 -8.38 -33.75 -26.24
C ASN A 137 -8.55 -33.11 -24.86
N ILE A 138 -9.65 -32.38 -24.70
CA ILE A 138 -10.05 -31.76 -23.43
C ILE A 138 -11.01 -32.70 -22.71
N ASN A 139 -10.70 -33.03 -21.46
CA ASN A 139 -11.54 -33.85 -20.59
C ASN A 139 -12.66 -32.98 -20.00
N LYS A 140 -13.68 -32.68 -20.82
CA LYS A 140 -14.82 -31.84 -20.45
C LYS A 140 -15.53 -32.34 -19.19
N LYS A 141 -15.64 -33.66 -19.02
CA LYS A 141 -16.28 -34.29 -17.86
C LYS A 141 -15.59 -33.89 -16.56
N GLN A 142 -14.27 -34.04 -16.50
CA GLN A 142 -13.52 -33.71 -15.29
C GLN A 142 -13.53 -32.20 -15.00
N ILE A 143 -13.47 -31.38 -16.05
CA ILE A 143 -13.59 -29.93 -15.92
C ILE A 143 -14.96 -29.57 -15.34
N SER A 144 -16.04 -30.17 -15.86
CA SER A 144 -17.39 -29.91 -15.34
C SER A 144 -17.55 -30.39 -13.90
N GLU A 145 -17.04 -31.56 -13.54
CA GLU A 145 -17.13 -32.09 -12.17
C GLU A 145 -16.44 -31.16 -11.17
N ASP A 146 -15.21 -30.75 -11.45
CA ASP A 146 -14.44 -29.87 -10.56
C ASP A 146 -15.04 -28.46 -10.49
N ILE A 147 -15.55 -27.92 -11.61
CA ILE A 147 -16.27 -26.63 -11.61
C ILE A 147 -17.56 -26.74 -10.79
N THR A 148 -18.36 -27.79 -10.99
CA THR A 148 -19.58 -28.01 -10.22
C THR A 148 -19.28 -28.17 -8.74
N GLU A 149 -18.22 -28.88 -8.37
CA GLU A 149 -17.79 -29.00 -6.97
C GLU A 149 -17.46 -27.63 -6.37
N HIS A 150 -16.68 -26.81 -7.07
CA HIS A 150 -16.34 -25.46 -6.60
C HIS A 150 -17.57 -24.56 -6.49
N ILE A 151 -18.43 -24.51 -7.50
CA ILE A 151 -19.66 -23.72 -7.48
C ILE A 151 -20.57 -24.18 -6.35
N THR A 152 -20.76 -25.49 -6.19
CA THR A 152 -21.55 -26.08 -5.09
C THR A 152 -20.95 -25.70 -3.75
N LYS A 153 -19.62 -25.70 -3.63
CA LYS A 153 -18.93 -25.25 -2.43
C LYS A 153 -19.14 -23.76 -2.19
N VAL A 154 -19.07 -22.89 -3.19
CA VAL A 154 -19.32 -21.44 -3.04
C VAL A 154 -20.77 -21.16 -2.63
N LEU A 155 -21.73 -21.84 -3.26
CA LEU A 155 -23.15 -21.69 -2.97
C LEU A 155 -23.55 -22.29 -1.62
N ASN A 156 -22.91 -23.39 -1.21
CA ASN A 156 -23.18 -24.06 0.07
C ASN A 156 -22.23 -23.62 1.18
N THR A 157 -21.15 -22.91 0.87
CA THR A 157 -20.41 -22.19 1.89
C THR A 157 -21.37 -21.17 2.44
N PRO A 158 -21.60 -21.13 3.76
CA PRO A 158 -22.34 -20.05 4.35
C PRO A 158 -21.50 -18.78 4.16
N GLU A 159 -21.65 -18.11 3.02
CA GLU A 159 -21.21 -16.74 2.88
C GLU A 159 -22.07 -15.95 3.84
N THR A 160 -21.43 -15.56 4.94
CA THR A 160 -21.92 -14.79 6.07
C THR A 160 -22.49 -15.64 7.21
N LYS A 161 -21.96 -15.42 8.42
CA LYS A 161 -22.78 -15.43 9.66
C LYS A 161 -24.21 -15.04 9.27
N PRO A 162 -25.28 -15.71 9.77
CA PRO A 162 -26.64 -15.25 9.50
C PRO A 162 -26.68 -13.74 9.69
N ARG A 163 -26.79 -13.00 8.58
CA ARG A 163 -26.78 -11.54 8.65
C ARG A 163 -28.05 -11.22 9.41
N SER A 164 -27.88 -10.63 10.59
CA SER A 164 -29.03 -10.19 11.37
C SER A 164 -29.91 -9.34 10.44
N LEU A 165 -31.21 -9.44 10.63
CA LEU A 165 -32.19 -8.64 9.90
C LEU A 165 -31.82 -7.13 9.94
N GLU A 166 -31.17 -6.66 11.01
CA GLU A 166 -30.59 -5.32 11.13
C GLU A 166 -29.47 -5.01 10.13
N THR A 167 -28.58 -5.97 9.86
CA THR A 167 -27.48 -5.80 8.89
C THR A 167 -28.03 -5.65 7.48
N ILE A 168 -29.10 -6.39 7.16
CA ILE A 168 -29.80 -6.30 5.87
C ILE A 168 -30.52 -4.96 5.76
N ARG A 169 -31.25 -4.53 6.81
CA ARG A 169 -31.91 -3.22 6.85
C ARG A 169 -30.93 -2.07 6.64
N LYS A 170 -29.80 -2.07 7.34
CA LYS A 170 -28.81 -1.00 7.23
C LYS A 170 -28.26 -0.85 5.81
N ARG A 171 -27.99 -1.97 5.12
CA ARG A 171 -27.52 -1.94 3.72
C ARG A 171 -28.61 -1.51 2.75
N LEU A 172 -29.86 -1.89 3.01
CA LEU A 172 -31.00 -1.43 2.22
C LEU A 172 -31.16 0.09 2.35
N ASP A 173 -31.06 0.62 3.57
CA ASP A 173 -31.14 2.07 3.82
C ASP A 173 -29.96 2.82 3.17
N GLU A 174 -28.75 2.26 3.18
CA GLU A 174 -27.59 2.83 2.48
C GLU A 174 -27.80 2.84 0.96
N ALA A 175 -28.33 1.76 0.37
CA ALA A 175 -28.61 1.69 -1.06
C ALA A 175 -29.71 2.66 -1.50
N LEU A 176 -30.78 2.80 -0.69
CA LEU A 176 -31.86 3.74 -0.95
C LEU A 176 -31.38 5.19 -0.88
N LYS A 177 -30.53 5.54 0.10
CA LYS A 177 -29.92 6.88 0.20
C LYS A 177 -29.03 7.23 -0.99
N LEU A 178 -28.29 6.26 -1.51
CA LEU A 178 -27.47 6.48 -2.70
C LEU A 178 -28.34 6.74 -3.95
N ASN A 179 -29.53 6.14 -4.01
CA ASN A 179 -30.48 6.37 -5.09
C ASN A 179 -31.14 7.76 -4.99
N GLU A 180 -31.43 8.23 -3.78
CA GLU A 180 -31.94 9.59 -3.53
C GLU A 180 -30.91 10.71 -3.78
N GLN A 181 -29.61 10.39 -3.81
CA GLN A 181 -28.53 11.34 -4.13
C GLN A 181 -28.14 11.33 -5.62
N ALA A 182 -28.67 10.37 -6.38
CA ALA A 182 -28.41 10.23 -7.81
C ALA A 182 -29.47 10.94 -8.69
N ASP A 183 -30.55 11.42 -8.08
CA ASP A 183 -31.55 12.36 -8.65
C ASP A 183 -31.27 13.80 -8.19
#